data_AF-A0A529ZS69-F1
#
_entry.id   AF-A0A529ZS69-F1
#
_cell.length_a   1.000
_cell.length_b   1.000
_cell.length_c   1.000
_cell.angle_alpha   90.00
_cell.angle_beta   90.00
_cell.angle_gamma   90.00
#
_symmetry.space_group_name_H-M   'P 1'
#
loop_
_entity.id
_entity.type
_entity.pdbx_description
1 polymer ?
#
loop_
_entity_poly.entity_id
_entity_poly.type
_entity_poly.pdbx_seq_one_letter_code
_entity_poly.pdbx_strand_id
1 'polypeptide(L)' 'MLYDIRLHLSYDYDAAAGGSRHQVRVLPPTIAGVQRVVVASLSFVPSPSERTDFSDFFGNNVTAIAFRDVHDGLDIKMT' A
#
# COMPACT_ATOMS: atom_id res chain seq x y z
N MET A 1 6.31 8.28 -23.07
CA MET A 1 5.33 9.14 -22.40
C MET A 1 5.60 9.08 -20.90
N LEU A 2 5.43 10.19 -20.18
CA LEU A 2 5.61 10.26 -18.73
C LEU A 2 4.24 10.48 -18.08
N TYR A 3 4.01 9.82 -16.95
CA TYR A 3 2.78 9.90 -16.19
C TYR A 3 3.10 10.19 -14.72
N ASP A 4 2.31 11.07 -14.10
CA ASP A 4 2.20 11.20 -12.64
C ASP A 4 0.87 10.53 -12.26
N ILE A 5 0.93 9.46 -11.47
CA ILE A 5 -0.23 8.64 -11.10
C ILE A 5 -0.37 8.68 -9.58
N ARG A 6 -1.57 9.03 -9.12
CA ARG A 6 -1.91 9.05 -7.70
C ARG A 6 -3.06 8.09 -7.42
N LEU A 7 -3.00 7.43 -6.27
CA LEU A 7 -4.08 6.60 -5.77
C LEU A 7 -4.36 6.99 -4.32
N HIS A 8 -5.65 7.10 -3.97
CA HIS A 8 -6.10 7.21 -2.59
C HIS A 8 -7.21 6.18 -2.38
N LEU A 9 -6.97 5.22 -1.50
CA LEU A 9 -7.97 4.28 -1.00
C LEU A 9 -8.35 4.71 0.41
N SER A 10 -9.64 4.79 0.69
CA SER A 10 -10.18 5.10 2.02
C SER A 10 -11.15 3.99 2.41
N TYR A 11 -10.94 3.42 3.59
CA TYR A 11 -11.78 2.41 4.19
C TYR A 11 -12.42 2.99 5.44
N ASP A 12 -13.73 2.84 5.54
CA ASP A 12 -14.52 3.11 6.74
C ASP A 12 -15.07 1.76 7.23
N TYR A 13 -14.76 1.40 8.47
CA TYR A 13 -15.10 0.11 9.04
C TYR A 13 -16.34 0.25 9.93
N ASP A 14 -17.38 -0.56 9.65
CA ASP A 14 -18.61 -0.59 10.45
C ASP A 14 -18.38 -1.00 11.92
N ALA A 15 -17.30 -1.74 12.17
CA ALA A 15 -16.78 -2.01 13.51
C ALA A 15 -15.25 -1.90 13.53
N ALA A 16 -14.70 -1.37 14.63
CA ALA A 16 -13.28 -1.12 14.79
C ALA A 16 -12.43 -2.37 14.47
N ALA A 17 -11.46 -2.21 13.56
CA ALA A 17 -10.57 -3.28 13.15
C ALA A 17 -9.40 -3.39 14.14
N GLY A 18 -9.37 -4.46 14.95
CA GLY A 18 -8.28 -4.79 15.87
C GLY A 18 -7.33 -5.87 15.33
N GLY A 19 -6.02 -5.74 15.57
CA GLY A 19 -5.04 -6.76 15.20
C GLY A 19 -4.95 -7.05 13.69
N SER A 20 -5.36 -6.09 12.85
CA SER A 20 -5.53 -6.32 11.41
C SER A 20 -4.20 -6.38 10.66
N ARG A 21 -4.18 -7.18 9.58
CA ARG A 21 -3.04 -7.34 8.68
C ARG A 21 -3.52 -7.15 7.24
N HIS A 22 -2.80 -6.33 6.48
CA HIS A 22 -3.13 -6.02 5.09
C HIS A 22 -1.94 -6.27 4.18
N GLN A 23 -2.20 -6.67 2.94
CA GLN A 23 -1.20 -6.76 1.89
C GLN A 23 -1.57 -5.80 0.76
N VAL A 24 -0.81 -4.72 0.64
CA VAL A 24 -1.09 -3.62 -0.27
C VAL A 24 -0.23 -3.78 -1.53
N ARG A 25 -0.88 -3.90 -2.70
CA ARG A 25 -0.25 -4.19 -4.00
C ARG A 25 -0.61 -3.13 -5.05
N VAL A 26 -0.40 -1.87 -4.70
CA VAL A 26 -0.84 -0.75 -5.56
C VAL A 26 0.31 -0.01 -6.25
N LEU A 27 1.56 -0.29 -5.85
CA LEU A 27 2.72 0.30 -6.52
C LEU A 27 2.81 -0.21 -7.97
N PRO A 28 3.03 0.68 -8.96
CA PRO A 28 3.20 0.25 -10.33
C PRO A 28 4.43 -0.64 -10.48
N PRO A 29 4.38 -1.69 -11.31
CA PRO A 29 5.54 -2.54 -11.56
C PRO A 29 6.54 -1.86 -12.51
N THR A 30 7.83 -2.18 -12.38
CA THR A 30 8.80 -1.91 -13.44
C THR A 30 8.85 -3.11 -14.38
N ILE A 31 8.67 -2.86 -15.69
CA ILE A 31 8.61 -3.90 -16.72
C ILE A 31 9.70 -3.59 -17.76
N ALA A 32 10.71 -4.45 -17.83
CA ALA A 32 11.88 -4.24 -18.69
C ALA A 32 11.49 -3.98 -20.16
N GLY A 33 12.01 -2.91 -20.74
CA GLY A 33 11.72 -2.50 -22.12
C GLY A 33 10.32 -1.90 -22.37
N VAL A 34 9.45 -1.86 -21.35
CA VAL A 34 8.06 -1.42 -21.48
C VAL A 34 7.74 -0.23 -20.56
N GLN A 35 8.01 -0.37 -19.26
CA GLN A 35 7.66 0.61 -18.23
C GLN A 35 8.76 0.75 -17.18
N ARG A 36 9.07 1.99 -16.80
CA ARG A 36 9.98 2.31 -15.70
C ARG A 36 9.28 3.19 -14.67
N VAL A 37 9.35 2.81 -13.39
CA VAL A 37 8.95 3.67 -12.28
C VAL A 37 10.13 4.58 -11.92
N VAL A 38 9.92 5.90 -11.95
CA VAL A 38 10.96 6.88 -11.60
C VAL A 38 11.00 7.07 -10.08
N VAL A 39 9.83 7.31 -9.50
CA VAL A 39 9.60 7.42 -8.06
C VAL A 39 8.19 6.95 -7.78
N ALA A 40 8.00 6.33 -6.62
CA ALA A 40 6.70 6.04 -6.04
C ALA A 40 6.86 5.86 -4.54
N SER A 41 5.83 6.20 -3.79
CA SER A 41 5.80 6.10 -2.34
C SER A 41 4.42 5.65 -1.87
N LEU A 42 4.39 5.04 -0.67
CA LEU A 42 3.15 4.64 0.01
C LEU A 42 3.12 5.18 1.42
N SER A 43 1.99 5.79 1.77
CA SER A 43 1.67 6.28 3.11
C SER A 43 0.33 5.73 3.59
N PHE A 44 0.20 5.65 4.91
CA PHE A 44 -0.91 5.02 5.61
C PHE A 44 -1.37 5.93 6.76
N VAL A 45 -2.68 6.06 6.93
CA VAL A 45 -3.28 6.72 8.10
C VAL A 45 -4.42 5.81 8.63
N PRO A 46 -4.36 5.32 9.87
CA PRO A 46 -3.28 5.51 10.85
C PRO A 46 -1.95 4.88 10.38
N SER A 47 -0.86 5.24 11.05
CA SER A 47 0.44 4.62 10.77
C SER A 47 0.43 3.17 11.28
N PRO A 48 0.85 2.19 10.47
CA PRO A 48 0.91 0.80 10.90
C PRO A 48 1.99 0.61 11.96
N SER A 49 1.76 -0.32 12.88
CA SER A 49 2.73 -0.72 13.90
C SER A 49 3.87 -1.54 13.30
N GLU A 50 3.58 -2.27 12.23
CA GLU A 50 4.55 -3.09 11.49
C GLU A 50 4.39 -2.87 9.99
N ARG A 51 5.51 -2.74 9.29
CA ARG A 51 5.56 -2.65 7.83
C ARG A 51 6.69 -3.52 7.29
N THR A 52 6.42 -4.26 6.23
CA THR A 52 7.43 -5.04 5.50
C THR A 52 7.14 -4.94 4.01
N ASP A 53 8.16 -4.61 3.24
CA ASP A 53 8.09 -4.52 1.78
C ASP A 53 8.85 -5.70 1.16
N PHE A 54 8.22 -6.42 0.23
CA PHE A 54 8.82 -7.56 -0.46
C PHE A 54 8.21 -7.76 -1.85
N SER A 55 8.83 -8.60 -2.67
CA SER A 55 8.25 -9.06 -3.95
C SER A 55 7.65 -10.44 -3.77
N ASP A 56 6.40 -10.64 -4.21
CA ASP A 56 5.78 -11.97 -4.18
C ASP A 56 6.27 -12.87 -5.32
N PHE A 57 5.78 -14.12 -5.36
CA PHE A 57 6.17 -15.12 -6.37
C PHE A 57 5.92 -14.64 -7.81
N PHE A 58 4.93 -13.77 -8.02
CA PHE A 58 4.58 -13.24 -9.34
C PHE A 58 5.37 -11.96 -9.68
N GLY A 59 6.27 -11.52 -8.80
CA GLY A 59 7.05 -10.31 -8.97
C GLY A 59 6.31 -9.02 -8.65
N ASN A 60 5.14 -9.08 -8.00
CA ASN A 60 4.44 -7.87 -7.57
C ASN A 60 5.12 -7.29 -6.33
N ASN A 61 5.20 -5.96 -6.26
CA ASN A 61 5.60 -5.27 -5.05
C ASN A 61 4.46 -5.36 -4.02
N VAL A 62 4.76 -5.92 -2.85
CA VAL A 62 3.82 -6.07 -1.74
C VAL A 62 4.32 -5.27 -0.55
N THR A 63 3.48 -4.37 -0.05
CA THR A 63 3.66 -3.73 1.25
C THR A 63 2.72 -4.41 2.24
N ALA A 64 3.27 -5.28 3.09
CA ALA A 64 2.54 -5.87 4.20
C ALA A 64 2.55 -4.92 5.40
N ILE A 65 1.38 -4.67 5.97
CA ILE A 65 1.22 -3.81 7.15
C ILE A 65 0.39 -4.52 8.21
N ALA A 66 0.65 -4.20 9.47
CA ALA A 66 -0.16 -4.64 10.59
C ALA A 66 -0.42 -3.51 11.59
N PHE A 67 -1.61 -3.56 12.20
CA PHE A 67 -2.04 -2.63 13.24
C PHE A 67 -2.23 -3.39 14.55
N ARG A 68 -1.60 -2.90 15.62
CA ARG A 68 -1.82 -3.44 16.98
C ARG A 68 -3.05 -2.82 17.63
N ASP A 69 -3.20 -1.51 17.46
CA ASP A 69 -4.31 -0.76 18.00
C ASP A 69 -5.55 -0.86 17.09
N VAL A 70 -6.72 -0.77 17.72
CA VAL A 70 -8.00 -0.69 17.03
C VAL A 70 -8.10 0.61 16.25
N HIS A 71 -8.70 0.56 15.06
CA HIS A 71 -8.99 1.74 14.27
C HIS A 71 -10.28 1.56 13.48
N ASP A 72 -10.99 2.67 13.27
CA ASP A 72 -12.30 2.69 12.60
C ASP A 72 -12.17 2.96 11.10
N GLY A 73 -10.97 3.32 10.64
CA GLY A 73 -10.72 3.55 9.22
C GLY A 73 -9.26 3.46 8.84
N LEU A 74 -9.02 3.35 7.53
CA LEU A 74 -7.69 3.23 6.94
C LEU A 74 -7.63 4.00 5.62
N ASP A 75 -6.74 4.97 5.55
CA ASP A 75 -6.34 5.64 4.32
C ASP A 75 -5.00 5.09 3.81
N ILE A 76 -4.94 4.81 2.52
CA ILE A 76 -3.74 4.39 1.80
C ILE A 76 -3.54 5.37 0.65
N LYS A 77 -2.38 6.02 0.60
CA LYS A 77 -2.04 6.96 -0.48
C LYS A 77 -0.77 6.56 -1.20
N MET A 78 -0.84 6.54 -2.52
CA MET A 78 0.29 6.39 -3.43
C MET A 78 0.54 7.70 -4.17
N THR A 79 1.79 8.15 -4.15
CA THR A 79 2.30 9.33 -4.89
C THR A 79 3.67 9.05 -5.46
#